data_AF-A0A258BT71-F1
#
_entry.id   AF-A0A258BT71-F1
#
_cell.length_a   1.000
_cell.length_b   1.000
_cell.length_c   1.000
_cell.angle_alpha   90.00
_cell.angle_beta   90.00
_cell.angle_gamma   90.00
#
_symmetry.space_group_name_H-M   'P 1'
#
loop_
_entity.id
_entity.type
_entity.pdbx_description
1 polymer ?
#
loop_
_entity_poly.entity_id
_entity_poly.type
_entity_poly.pdbx_seq_one_letter_code
_entity_poly.pdbx_strand_id
1 'polypeptide(L)'
;KVYKEEWRIDRRPAYYYLNKSGVTTLRKVLDVKESVVHALYKNDEMTDDFVNHCLKLMQCYQAIIKQLPEGTDIFSKTEINRFSQFPKTRPDMYIRTPDGEEAIVVIVDDKPLYIIRKRLDEIVAHSEDEGWTSDDYPRICFILKDHSAKYSFLYTTSKKLESMGLDDDELPILAASMDSFRESISTPWSSPVKPKEYIKLFP
;
A
#
# COMPACT_ATOMS: atom_id res chain seq x y z
N LYS A 1 -7.61 19.77 15.35
CA LYS A 1 -7.52 20.39 14.01
C LYS A 1 -6.14 21.01 13.92
N VAL A 2 -5.31 20.57 12.97
CA VAL A 2 -4.05 21.25 12.66
C VAL A 2 -4.25 21.96 11.35
N TYR A 3 -4.13 23.28 11.37
CA TYR A 3 -4.25 24.12 10.19
C TYR A 3 -3.54 25.45 10.47
N LYS A 4 -2.52 25.77 9.68
CA LYS A 4 -1.84 27.07 9.71
C LYS A 4 -2.38 27.94 8.57
N GLU A 5 -2.47 29.25 8.75
CA GLU A 5 -3.02 30.15 7.71
C GLU A 5 -2.23 30.09 6.39
N GLU A 6 -0.91 29.93 6.48
CA GLU A 6 0.02 29.72 5.35
C GLU A 6 -0.35 28.50 4.48
N TRP A 7 -0.96 27.46 5.06
CA TRP A 7 -1.37 26.25 4.34
C TRP A 7 -2.55 26.48 3.38
N ARG A 8 -3.29 27.58 3.57
CA ARG A 8 -4.34 27.99 2.63
C ARG A 8 -3.75 28.34 1.27
N ILE A 9 -2.57 28.94 1.25
CA ILE A 9 -1.86 29.35 0.04
C ILE A 9 -1.31 28.11 -0.68
N ASP A 10 -0.76 27.16 0.09
CA ASP A 10 -0.21 25.90 -0.43
C ASP A 10 -1.27 24.85 -0.82
N ARG A 11 -2.57 25.19 -0.70
CA ARG A 11 -3.71 24.27 -0.92
C ARG A 11 -3.59 22.96 -0.11
N ARG A 12 -2.93 23.01 1.06
CA ARG A 12 -2.81 21.85 1.94
C ARG A 12 -4.13 21.66 2.72
N PRO A 13 -4.70 20.45 2.73
CA PRO A 13 -5.92 20.19 3.48
C PRO A 13 -5.67 20.28 4.98
N ALA A 14 -6.69 20.69 5.74
CA ALA A 14 -6.66 20.56 7.19
C ALA A 14 -6.71 19.07 7.57
N TYR A 15 -5.86 18.65 8.50
CA TYR A 15 -5.90 17.30 9.06
C TYR A 15 -6.25 17.33 10.55
N TYR A 16 -6.71 16.18 11.03
CA TYR A 16 -7.23 16.01 12.37
C TYR A 16 -6.57 14.79 13.01
N TYR A 17 -6.20 14.92 14.28
CA TYR A 17 -5.77 13.82 15.12
C TYR A 17 -6.49 13.92 16.47
N LEU A 18 -6.56 12.80 17.20
CA LEU A 18 -7.15 12.76 18.52
C LEU A 18 -6.24 13.43 19.54
N ASN A 19 -6.76 14.41 20.28
CA ASN A 19 -6.06 14.95 21.43
C ASN A 19 -5.99 13.91 22.57
N LYS A 20 -5.19 14.17 23.62
CA LYS A 20 -4.99 13.23 24.74
C LYS A 20 -6.31 12.75 25.38
N SER A 21 -7.31 13.64 25.48
CA SER A 21 -8.64 13.30 25.99
C SER A 21 -9.37 12.34 25.04
N GLY A 22 -9.36 12.62 23.73
CA GLY A 22 -9.93 11.76 22.70
C GLY A 22 -9.30 10.38 22.66
N VAL A 23 -7.97 10.28 22.78
CA VAL A 23 -7.25 9.00 22.87
C VAL A 23 -7.69 8.21 24.11
N THR A 24 -7.81 8.88 25.26
CA THR A 24 -8.25 8.25 26.51
C THR A 24 -9.68 7.75 26.42
N THR A 25 -10.57 8.48 25.75
CA THR A 25 -11.95 8.06 25.50
C THR A 25 -11.99 6.87 24.56
N LEU A 26 -11.23 6.91 23.46
CA LEU A 26 -11.15 5.80 22.51
C LEU A 26 -10.69 4.50 23.18
N ARG A 27 -9.69 4.59 24.06
CA ARG A 27 -9.20 3.45 24.87
C ARG A 27 -10.29 2.79 25.72
N LYS A 28 -11.30 3.54 26.16
CA LYS A 28 -12.41 3.00 26.96
C LYS A 28 -13.49 2.32 26.12
N VAL A 29 -13.61 2.73 24.86
CA VAL A 29 -14.71 2.33 23.97
C VAL A 29 -14.30 1.19 23.04
N LEU A 30 -13.05 1.18 22.61
CA LEU A 30 -12.52 0.16 21.73
C LEU A 30 -11.55 -0.75 22.49
N ASP A 31 -11.66 -2.06 22.26
CA ASP A 31 -10.70 -3.07 22.74
C ASP A 31 -9.42 -3.04 21.89
N VAL A 32 -8.71 -1.91 21.93
CA VAL A 32 -7.47 -1.71 21.17
C VAL A 32 -6.26 -2.00 22.04
N LYS A 33 -5.24 -2.64 21.46
CA LYS A 33 -3.96 -2.86 22.15
C LYS A 33 -3.33 -1.54 22.59
N GLU A 34 -2.80 -1.51 23.80
CA GLU A 34 -2.18 -0.32 24.40
C GLU A 34 -1.03 0.25 23.54
N SER A 35 -0.30 -0.59 22.82
CA SER A 35 0.76 -0.14 21.89
C SER A 35 0.24 0.74 20.75
N VAL A 36 -0.98 0.49 20.27
CA VAL A 36 -1.65 1.31 19.25
C VAL A 36 -2.08 2.64 19.86
N VAL A 37 -2.67 2.59 21.06
CA VAL A 37 -3.11 3.78 21.80
C VAL A 37 -1.92 4.69 22.14
N HIS A 38 -0.79 4.13 22.55
CA HIS A 38 0.44 4.87 22.84
C HIS A 38 1.00 5.63 21.63
N ALA A 39 0.93 5.04 20.44
CA ALA A 39 1.36 5.72 19.21
C ALA A 39 0.54 6.99 18.94
N LEU A 40 -0.77 6.98 19.25
CA LEU A 40 -1.66 8.13 19.03
C LEU A 40 -1.31 9.35 19.87
N TYR A 41 -0.68 9.16 21.05
CA TYR A 41 -0.26 10.28 21.90
C TYR A 41 0.90 11.10 21.30
N LYS A 42 1.59 10.57 20.29
CA LYS A 42 2.69 11.27 19.59
C LYS A 42 2.24 11.92 18.28
N ASN A 43 0.95 11.90 17.97
CA ASN A 43 0.42 12.41 16.71
C ASN A 43 0.65 13.92 16.51
N ASP A 44 0.85 14.67 17.59
CA ASP A 44 1.20 16.09 17.57
C ASP A 44 2.66 16.36 17.15
N GLU A 45 3.53 15.35 17.23
CA GLU A 45 4.94 15.40 16.84
C GLU A 45 5.23 14.71 15.49
N MET A 46 4.19 14.24 14.79
CA MET A 46 4.36 13.51 13.54
C MET A 46 4.85 14.41 12.41
N THR A 47 5.72 13.86 11.57
CA THR A 47 6.25 14.57 10.41
C THR A 47 5.18 14.76 9.34
N ASP A 48 5.30 15.83 8.56
CA ASP A 48 4.42 16.08 7.39
C ASP A 48 4.44 14.87 6.43
N ASP A 49 5.59 14.22 6.24
CA ASP A 49 5.72 13.03 5.39
C ASP A 49 4.86 11.87 5.89
N PHE A 50 4.85 11.62 7.20
CA PHE A 50 4.02 10.57 7.79
C PHE A 50 2.53 10.87 7.61
N VAL A 51 2.11 12.12 7.88
CA VAL A 51 0.72 12.56 7.71
C VAL A 51 0.29 12.41 6.24
N ASN A 52 1.13 12.86 5.30
CA ASN A 52 0.87 12.73 3.87
C ASN A 52 0.75 11.27 3.44
N HIS A 53 1.60 10.39 3.96
CA HIS A 53 1.52 8.95 3.69
C HIS A 53 0.20 8.35 4.18
N CYS A 54 -0.23 8.68 5.40
CA CYS A 54 -1.52 8.22 5.93
C CYS A 54 -2.71 8.70 5.08
N LEU A 55 -2.68 9.95 4.60
CA LEU A 55 -3.74 10.48 3.74
C LEU A 55 -3.78 9.76 2.39
N LYS A 56 -2.62 9.49 1.78
CA LYS A 56 -2.52 8.72 0.53
C LYS A 56 -2.98 7.27 0.72
N LEU A 57 -2.62 6.64 1.83
CA LEU A 57 -3.08 5.30 2.20
C LEU A 57 -4.61 5.25 2.24
N MET A 58 -5.25 6.21 2.93
CA MET A 58 -6.72 6.29 2.98
C MET A 58 -7.34 6.52 1.61
N GLN A 59 -6.72 7.36 0.77
CA GLN A 59 -7.18 7.58 -0.60
C GLN A 59 -7.12 6.28 -1.42
N CYS A 60 -6.00 5.57 -1.37
CA CYS A 60 -5.81 4.30 -2.07
C CYS A 60 -6.81 3.25 -1.57
N TYR A 61 -6.95 3.10 -0.25
CA TYR A 61 -7.93 2.20 0.36
C TYR A 61 -9.35 2.44 -0.18
N GLN A 62 -9.80 3.70 -0.17
CA GLN A 62 -11.16 4.06 -0.61
C GLN A 62 -11.39 3.81 -2.10
N ALA A 63 -10.37 3.97 -2.92
CA ALA A 63 -10.45 3.69 -4.35
C ALA A 63 -10.42 2.18 -4.64
N ILE A 64 -9.58 1.43 -3.92
CA ILE A 64 -9.41 -0.01 -4.08
C ILE A 64 -10.64 -0.78 -3.60
N ILE A 65 -11.16 -0.48 -2.40
CA ILE A 65 -12.28 -1.24 -1.82
C ILE A 65 -13.55 -1.20 -2.67
N LYS A 66 -13.76 -0.11 -3.43
CA LYS A 66 -14.89 0.03 -4.36
C LYS A 66 -14.83 -0.90 -5.57
N GLN A 67 -13.66 -1.47 -5.84
CA GLN A 67 -13.39 -2.36 -6.98
C GLN A 67 -13.38 -3.83 -6.56
N LEU A 68 -13.47 -4.10 -5.25
CA LEU A 68 -13.34 -5.43 -4.69
C LEU A 68 -14.71 -6.05 -4.40
N PRO A 69 -14.81 -7.39 -4.43
CA PRO A 69 -16.03 -8.10 -4.03
C PRO A 69 -16.47 -7.73 -2.61
N GLU A 70 -17.78 -7.76 -2.38
CA GLU A 70 -18.33 -7.63 -1.03
C GLU A 70 -17.76 -8.73 -0.11
N GLY A 71 -17.44 -8.37 1.13
CA GLY A 71 -16.81 -9.30 2.10
C GLY A 71 -15.29 -9.40 1.98
N THR A 72 -14.64 -8.59 1.13
CA THR A 72 -13.18 -8.51 1.07
C THR A 72 -12.60 -7.87 2.33
N ASP A 73 -11.61 -8.53 2.93
CA ASP A 73 -10.85 -7.99 4.06
C ASP A 73 -9.63 -7.20 3.56
N ILE A 74 -9.42 -6.00 4.14
CA ILE A 74 -8.23 -5.20 3.90
C ILE A 74 -7.60 -4.85 5.24
N PHE A 75 -6.37 -5.32 5.45
CA PHE A 75 -5.60 -5.12 6.66
C PHE A 75 -4.51 -4.07 6.44
N SER A 76 -4.41 -3.12 7.35
CA SER A 76 -3.33 -2.14 7.37
C SER A 76 -2.01 -2.73 7.86
N LYS A 77 -0.91 -2.03 7.59
CA LYS A 77 0.43 -2.31 8.14
C LYS A 77 0.43 -2.60 9.65
N THR A 78 -0.36 -1.87 10.45
CA THR A 78 -0.40 -2.07 11.91
C THR A 78 -1.11 -3.36 12.30
N GLU A 79 -2.12 -3.78 11.55
CA GLU A 79 -2.88 -5.00 11.81
C GLU A 79 -2.07 -6.25 11.44
N ILE A 80 -1.33 -6.19 10.33
CA ILE A 80 -0.50 -7.31 9.87
C ILE A 80 0.82 -7.45 10.63
N ASN A 81 1.24 -6.42 11.39
CA ASN A 81 2.57 -6.38 12.00
C ASN A 81 2.87 -7.57 12.93
N ARG A 82 1.84 -8.19 13.50
CA ARG A 82 1.92 -9.35 14.40
C ARG A 82 2.23 -10.68 13.71
N PHE A 83 2.14 -10.75 12.39
CA PHE A 83 2.34 -11.99 11.65
C PHE A 83 3.73 -12.05 11.04
N SER A 84 4.44 -13.15 11.25
CA SER A 84 5.80 -13.36 10.71
C SER A 84 5.82 -13.65 9.21
N GLN A 85 4.71 -14.10 8.63
CA GLN A 85 4.58 -14.47 7.21
C GLN A 85 4.80 -13.32 6.22
N PHE A 86 4.80 -12.06 6.68
CA PHE A 86 5.01 -10.92 5.80
C PHE A 86 6.52 -10.59 5.69
N PRO A 87 6.94 -9.94 4.60
CA PRO A 87 8.30 -9.40 4.49
C PRO A 87 8.67 -8.51 5.68
N LYS A 88 9.98 -8.45 5.99
CA LYS A 88 10.51 -7.70 7.14
C LYS A 88 10.08 -6.24 7.11
N THR A 89 10.25 -5.58 5.97
CA THR A 89 9.60 -4.30 5.72
C THR A 89 8.16 -4.60 5.33
N ARG A 90 7.21 -4.17 6.17
CA ARG A 90 5.78 -4.48 5.97
C ARG A 90 5.18 -3.71 4.79
N PRO A 91 4.28 -4.33 4.00
CA PRO A 91 3.46 -3.60 3.04
C PRO A 91 2.51 -2.63 3.76
N ASP A 92 1.94 -1.70 3.00
CA ASP A 92 1.00 -0.70 3.53
C ASP A 92 -0.39 -1.30 3.75
N MET A 93 -0.79 -2.19 2.84
CA MET A 93 -2.03 -2.97 2.95
C MET A 93 -1.80 -4.42 2.54
N TYR A 94 -2.62 -5.30 3.09
CA TYR A 94 -2.81 -6.67 2.64
C TYR A 94 -4.29 -6.91 2.44
N ILE A 95 -4.65 -7.51 1.31
CA ILE A 95 -6.02 -7.70 0.85
C ILE A 95 -6.26 -9.19 0.71
N ARG A 96 -7.40 -9.67 1.23
CA ARG A 96 -7.85 -11.04 1.05
C ARG A 96 -9.32 -11.06 0.67
N THR A 97 -9.64 -11.58 -0.51
CA THR A 97 -11.02 -11.68 -1.00
C THR A 97 -11.72 -12.94 -0.45
N PRO A 98 -13.06 -13.03 -0.53
CA PRO A 98 -13.81 -14.21 -0.05
C PRO A 98 -13.48 -15.51 -0.77
N ASP A 99 -13.08 -15.43 -2.04
CA ASP A 99 -12.63 -16.54 -2.88
C ASP A 99 -11.17 -16.94 -2.64
N GLY A 100 -10.46 -16.23 -1.76
CA GLY A 100 -9.11 -16.58 -1.31
C GLY A 100 -7.98 -15.91 -2.09
N GLU A 101 -8.27 -15.01 -3.03
CA GLU A 101 -7.23 -14.23 -3.69
C GLU A 101 -6.57 -13.24 -2.73
N GLU A 102 -5.26 -13.11 -2.85
CA GLU A 102 -4.44 -12.31 -1.94
C GLU A 102 -3.65 -11.24 -2.70
N ALA A 103 -3.53 -10.05 -2.12
CA ALA A 103 -2.63 -9.01 -2.64
C ALA A 103 -1.94 -8.25 -1.50
N ILE A 104 -0.67 -7.92 -1.70
CA ILE A 104 0.05 -6.95 -0.88
C ILE A 104 0.20 -5.64 -1.65
N VAL A 105 -0.09 -4.51 -1.00
CA VAL A 105 0.01 -3.19 -1.62
C VAL A 105 1.09 -2.37 -0.93
N VAL A 106 1.96 -1.77 -1.73
CA VAL A 106 3.10 -0.97 -1.30
C VAL A 106 3.03 0.40 -1.97
N ILE A 107 2.93 1.46 -1.17
CA ILE A 107 2.87 2.86 -1.62
C ILE A 107 4.28 3.44 -1.54
N VAL A 108 4.84 3.82 -2.68
CA VAL A 108 6.23 4.28 -2.83
C VAL A 108 6.31 5.56 -3.67
N ASP A 109 5.26 6.36 -3.63
CA ASP A 109 5.08 7.53 -4.49
C ASP A 109 6.04 8.69 -4.16
N ASP A 110 6.69 8.63 -3.00
CA ASP A 110 7.72 9.56 -2.53
C ASP A 110 9.16 9.01 -2.66
N LYS A 111 9.34 7.76 -3.12
CA LYS A 111 10.65 7.10 -3.17
C LYS A 111 11.31 7.19 -4.54
N PRO A 112 12.65 7.31 -4.60
CA PRO A 112 13.37 7.20 -5.86
C PRO A 112 13.37 5.75 -6.37
N LEU A 113 13.40 5.58 -7.69
CA LEU A 113 13.26 4.27 -8.35
C LEU A 113 14.22 3.18 -7.84
N TYR A 114 15.45 3.52 -7.44
CA TYR A 114 16.40 2.52 -6.93
C TYR A 114 15.96 1.94 -5.57
N ILE A 115 15.27 2.73 -4.72
CA ILE A 115 14.68 2.24 -3.46
C ILE A 115 13.47 1.36 -3.78
N ILE A 116 12.67 1.74 -4.77
CA ILE A 116 11.52 0.95 -5.23
C ILE A 116 11.97 -0.42 -5.74
N ARG A 117 13.07 -0.47 -6.50
CA ARG A 117 13.65 -1.74 -6.99
C ARG A 117 14.18 -2.61 -5.83
N LYS A 118 14.92 -2.03 -4.89
CA LYS A 118 15.35 -2.76 -3.68
C LYS A 118 14.17 -3.32 -2.89
N ARG A 119 13.05 -2.57 -2.85
CA ARG A 119 11.82 -3.00 -2.21
C ARG A 119 11.19 -4.19 -2.93
N LEU A 120 11.19 -4.20 -4.27
CA LEU A 120 10.78 -5.36 -5.04
C LEU A 120 11.72 -6.55 -4.78
N ASP A 121 13.04 -6.33 -4.78
CA ASP A 121 14.03 -7.38 -4.51
C ASP A 121 13.79 -8.07 -3.16
N GLU A 122 13.47 -7.30 -2.11
CA GLU A 122 13.14 -7.83 -0.79
C GLU A 122 11.88 -8.72 -0.82
N ILE A 123 10.85 -8.33 -1.57
CA ILE A 123 9.59 -9.08 -1.65
C ILE A 123 9.77 -10.36 -2.49
N VAL A 124 10.55 -10.29 -3.57
CA VAL A 124 10.90 -11.44 -4.42
C VAL A 124 11.75 -12.46 -3.64
N ALA A 125 12.76 -12.00 -2.89
CA ALA A 125 13.53 -12.90 -2.02
C ALA A 125 12.62 -13.57 -0.96
N HIS A 126 11.69 -12.80 -0.38
CA HIS A 126 10.73 -13.35 0.57
C HIS A 126 9.78 -14.39 -0.04
N SER A 127 9.38 -14.26 -1.32
CA SER A 127 8.57 -15.30 -1.97
C SER A 127 9.34 -16.61 -2.20
N GLU A 128 10.66 -16.56 -2.26
CA GLU A 128 11.52 -17.74 -2.43
C GLU A 128 11.84 -18.44 -1.10
N ASP A 129 11.78 -17.72 0.03
CA ASP A 129 12.22 -18.19 1.36
C ASP A 129 11.22 -19.14 2.09
N GLU A 130 10.30 -19.80 1.38
CA GLU A 130 9.20 -20.65 1.94
C GLU A 130 8.34 -19.94 3.01
N GLY A 131 8.38 -18.61 3.06
CA GLY A 131 7.79 -17.81 4.15
C GLY A 131 6.28 -17.59 4.04
N TRP A 132 5.69 -17.85 2.87
CA TRP A 132 4.25 -17.68 2.65
C TRP A 132 3.50 -18.99 2.89
N THR A 133 2.38 -18.91 3.59
CA THR A 133 1.64 -20.09 4.07
C THR A 133 0.65 -20.65 3.07
N SER A 134 0.28 -19.88 2.05
CA SER A 134 -0.60 -20.29 0.96
C SER A 134 0.22 -20.89 -0.18
N ASP A 135 -0.39 -21.74 -1.01
CA ASP A 135 0.26 -22.35 -2.17
C ASP A 135 0.73 -21.29 -3.18
N ASP A 136 -0.07 -20.23 -3.36
CA ASP A 136 0.24 -19.10 -4.22
C ASP A 136 0.71 -17.89 -3.42
N TYR A 137 1.73 -17.20 -3.92
CA TYR A 137 2.20 -15.95 -3.32
C TYR A 137 1.25 -14.80 -3.67
N PRO A 138 1.00 -13.84 -2.76
CA PRO A 138 0.07 -12.74 -3.02
C PRO A 138 0.53 -11.86 -4.17
N ARG A 139 -0.44 -11.30 -4.91
CA ARG A 139 -0.18 -10.29 -5.94
C ARG A 139 0.58 -9.11 -5.35
N ILE A 140 1.68 -8.72 -5.96
CA ILE A 140 2.55 -7.65 -5.47
C ILE A 140 2.18 -6.36 -6.18
N CYS A 141 1.55 -5.44 -5.47
CA CYS A 141 0.98 -4.22 -6.04
C CYS A 141 1.77 -2.98 -5.61
N PHE A 142 2.42 -2.31 -6.55
CA PHE A 142 3.13 -1.05 -6.30
C PHE A 142 2.29 0.16 -6.73
N ILE A 143 2.19 1.17 -5.86
CA ILE A 143 1.61 2.46 -6.20
C ILE A 143 2.74 3.49 -6.28
N LEU A 144 2.99 4.00 -7.50
CA LEU A 144 4.09 4.90 -7.81
C LEU A 144 3.60 6.34 -8.00
N LYS A 145 4.55 7.28 -8.00
CA LYS A 145 4.29 8.73 -8.08
C LYS A 145 3.36 9.12 -9.23
N ASP A 146 3.73 8.70 -10.44
CA ASP A 146 3.11 9.10 -11.69
C ASP A 146 3.23 7.98 -12.73
N HIS A 147 2.67 8.20 -13.93
CA HIS A 147 2.75 7.24 -15.02
C HIS A 147 4.18 6.98 -15.49
N SER A 148 5.07 7.98 -15.46
CA SER A 148 6.46 7.82 -15.90
C SER A 148 7.21 6.85 -14.98
N ALA A 149 7.07 7.05 -13.66
CA ALA A 149 7.60 6.14 -12.66
C ALA A 149 7.00 4.73 -12.81
N LYS A 150 5.68 4.62 -12.99
CA LYS A 150 4.97 3.35 -13.25
C LYS A 150 5.58 2.59 -14.42
N TYR A 151 5.70 3.24 -15.59
CA TYR A 151 6.26 2.60 -16.78
C TYR A 151 7.72 2.20 -16.59
N SER A 152 8.54 3.09 -16.02
CA SER A 152 9.95 2.78 -15.75
C SER A 152 10.11 1.57 -14.84
N PHE A 153 9.28 1.48 -13.78
CA PHE A 153 9.24 0.33 -12.89
C PHE A 153 8.87 -0.94 -13.65
N LEU A 154 7.71 -0.97 -14.32
CA LEU A 154 7.20 -2.14 -15.04
C LEU A 154 8.18 -2.67 -16.10
N TYR A 155 8.81 -1.79 -16.90
CA TYR A 155 9.82 -2.20 -17.88
C TYR A 155 11.05 -2.82 -17.24
N THR A 156 11.50 -2.31 -16.08
CA THR A 156 12.62 -2.93 -15.36
C THR A 156 12.23 -4.22 -14.66
N THR A 157 10.98 -4.34 -14.22
CA THR A 157 10.44 -5.57 -13.64
C THR A 157 10.35 -6.67 -14.69
N SER A 158 9.84 -6.39 -15.90
CA SER A 158 9.76 -7.36 -17.01
C SER A 158 11.13 -7.99 -17.29
N LYS A 159 12.15 -7.14 -17.49
CA LYS A 159 13.53 -7.60 -17.72
C LYS A 159 14.09 -8.43 -16.57
N LYS A 160 13.70 -8.11 -15.34
CA LYS A 160 14.14 -8.86 -14.15
C LYS A 160 13.49 -10.24 -14.14
N LEU A 161 12.18 -10.33 -14.30
CA LEU A 161 11.44 -11.61 -14.33
C LEU A 161 11.97 -12.51 -15.46
N GLU A 162 12.14 -11.95 -16.66
CA GLU A 162 12.75 -12.65 -17.81
C GLU A 162 14.15 -13.19 -17.46
N SER A 163 14.98 -12.41 -16.76
CA SER A 163 16.33 -12.84 -16.37
C SER A 163 16.36 -13.92 -15.29
N MET A 164 15.28 -14.00 -14.49
CA MET A 164 15.09 -15.04 -13.48
C MET A 164 14.47 -16.31 -14.05
N GLY A 165 13.96 -16.25 -15.29
CA GLY A 165 13.21 -17.35 -15.91
C GLY A 165 11.86 -17.59 -15.26
N LEU A 166 11.30 -16.57 -14.60
CA LEU A 166 9.98 -16.64 -13.99
C LEU A 166 8.90 -16.31 -15.03
N ASP A 167 7.85 -17.13 -15.06
CA ASP A 167 6.65 -16.84 -15.83
C ASP A 167 5.77 -15.81 -15.09
N ASP A 168 4.90 -15.12 -15.83
CA ASP A 168 4.11 -14.00 -15.31
C ASP A 168 3.08 -14.40 -14.24
N ASP A 169 2.66 -15.66 -14.24
CA ASP A 169 1.72 -16.25 -13.29
C ASP A 169 2.39 -16.75 -12.00
N GLU A 170 3.70 -17.01 -12.02
CA GLU A 170 4.44 -17.47 -10.84
C GLU A 170 4.59 -16.36 -9.78
N LEU A 171 4.76 -15.11 -10.23
CA LEU A 171 4.87 -13.96 -9.33
C LEU A 171 4.12 -12.74 -9.87
N PRO A 172 2.80 -12.64 -9.64
CA PRO A 172 1.97 -11.61 -10.24
C PRO A 172 2.29 -10.21 -9.67
N ILE A 173 3.06 -9.43 -10.42
CA ILE A 173 3.42 -8.04 -10.07
C ILE A 173 2.53 -7.06 -10.84
N LEU A 174 1.94 -6.12 -10.11
CA LEU A 174 1.11 -5.05 -10.63
C LEU A 174 1.65 -3.68 -10.21
N ALA A 175 1.40 -2.68 -11.04
CA ALA A 175 1.71 -1.29 -10.71
C ALA A 175 0.61 -0.32 -11.15
N ALA A 176 0.42 0.72 -10.35
CA ALA A 176 -0.49 1.83 -10.63
C ALA A 176 0.20 3.18 -10.36
N SER A 177 -0.29 4.25 -10.98
CA SER A 177 0.11 5.61 -10.62
C SER A 177 -0.80 6.18 -9.54
N MET A 178 -0.27 7.01 -8.66
CA MET A 178 -1.05 7.71 -7.63
C MET A 178 -2.15 8.58 -8.25
N ASP A 179 -1.90 9.16 -9.43
CA ASP A 179 -2.88 9.95 -10.18
C ASP A 179 -4.11 9.11 -10.58
N SER A 180 -3.94 7.83 -10.87
CA SER A 180 -5.06 6.94 -11.24
C SER A 180 -6.08 6.77 -10.09
N PHE A 181 -5.62 6.89 -8.84
CA PHE A 181 -6.49 6.84 -7.65
C PHE A 181 -7.12 8.19 -7.30
N ARG A 182 -6.73 9.28 -7.97
CA ARG A 182 -7.40 10.60 -7.88
C ARG A 182 -8.57 10.69 -8.86
N GLU A 183 -8.40 10.09 -10.04
CA GLU A 183 -9.34 10.20 -11.16
C GLU A 183 -10.47 9.15 -11.12
N SER A 184 -10.54 8.32 -10.07
CA SER A 184 -11.54 7.25 -9.92
C SER A 184 -11.53 6.24 -11.07
N ILE A 185 -10.35 5.93 -11.63
CA ILE A 185 -10.19 4.88 -12.62
C ILE A 185 -10.52 3.54 -11.97
N SER A 186 -11.46 2.79 -12.58
CA SER A 186 -12.03 1.56 -12.01
C SER A 186 -11.05 0.38 -11.93
N THR A 187 -9.95 0.41 -12.68
CA THR A 187 -8.94 -0.66 -12.74
C THR A 187 -7.55 -0.06 -12.99
N PRO A 188 -6.92 0.62 -12.02
CA PRO A 188 -5.73 1.45 -12.28
C PRO A 188 -4.43 0.65 -12.46
N TRP A 189 -4.50 -0.68 -12.44
CA TRP A 189 -3.36 -1.58 -12.41
C TRP A 189 -2.86 -1.92 -13.82
N SER A 190 -1.55 -2.11 -13.95
CA SER A 190 -0.90 -2.61 -15.16
C SER A 190 0.16 -3.63 -14.76
N SER A 191 0.41 -4.64 -15.61
CA SER A 191 1.46 -5.64 -15.39
C SER A 191 2.73 -5.32 -16.20
N PRO A 192 3.88 -5.97 -15.88
CA PRO A 192 5.10 -5.86 -16.69
C PRO A 192 4.89 -6.20 -18.17
N VAL A 193 4.04 -7.20 -18.46
CA VAL A 193 3.67 -7.65 -19.81
C VAL A 193 2.83 -6.62 -20.56
N LYS A 194 1.89 -6.01 -19.85
CA LYS A 194 0.90 -5.08 -20.42
C LYS A 194 1.00 -3.72 -19.73
N PRO A 195 2.13 -3.01 -19.84
CA PRO A 195 2.40 -1.85 -19.01
C PRO A 195 1.46 -0.67 -19.32
N LYS A 196 0.91 -0.63 -20.54
CA LYS A 196 0.02 0.41 -21.05
C LYS A 196 -1.47 0.07 -20.96
N GLU A 197 -1.83 -1.18 -20.63
CA GLU A 197 -3.22 -1.58 -20.46
C GLU A 197 -3.59 -1.54 -18.98
N TYR A 198 -4.85 -1.18 -18.74
CA TYR A 198 -5.44 -1.26 -17.42
C TYR A 198 -6.08 -2.62 -17.23
N ILE A 199 -5.75 -3.27 -16.12
CA ILE A 199 -6.25 -4.59 -15.72
C ILE A 199 -6.82 -4.51 -14.30
N LYS A 200 -7.72 -5.45 -13.98
CA LYS A 200 -8.24 -5.59 -12.62
C LYS A 200 -7.16 -6.06 -11.66
N LEU A 201 -7.37 -5.81 -10.36
CA LEU A 201 -6.51 -6.33 -9.30
C LEU A 201 -6.61 -7.86 -9.19
N PHE A 202 -7.85 -8.37 -9.22
CA PHE A 202 -8.18 -9.80 -9.25
C PHE A 202 -9.03 -10.09 -10.50
N PRO A 203 -8.91 -11.28 -11.11
CA PRO A 203 -9.62 -11.66 -12.34
C PRO A 203 -11.16 -11.50 -12.26
#